data_AF-A0A1I2B208-F1
#
_entry.id   AF-A0A1I2B208-F1
#
_cell.length_a   1.000
_cell.length_b   1.000
_cell.length_c   1.000
_cell.angle_alpha   90.00
_cell.angle_beta   90.00
_cell.angle_gamma   90.00
#
_symmetry.space_group_name_H-M   'P 1'
#
loop_
_entity.id
_entity.type
_entity.pdbx_description
1 polymer ?
#
loop_
_entity_poly.entity_id
_entity_poly.type
_entity_poly.pdbx_seq_one_letter_code
_entity_poly.pdbx_strand_id
1 'polypeptide(L)'
;MNLPELAAFLRSRRDRIRPADVGLPAGPRRRVPGLRREEVAQLAGLSADYYTELERGRGAQPSSQTLAALARALRLGGDQRDHLFHLADRPLPASAHGASARHVQPALLGLLDRLATTPAQVITDLHETLVQNELAAALLGRAPEPRGPATGFAYRWHRSGRPRGLPARGPSAPLTGLRR
;
A
#
# COMPACT_ATOMS: atom_id res chain seq x y z
N MET A 1 11.36 15.14 -15.17
CA MET A 1 12.03 14.49 -14.04
C MET A 1 12.29 15.59 -13.05
N ASN A 2 11.81 15.46 -11.81
CA ASN A 2 11.98 16.50 -10.80
C ASN A 2 13.17 16.16 -9.89
N LEU A 3 14.38 16.57 -10.31
CA LEU A 3 15.64 16.29 -9.61
C LEU A 3 15.67 16.81 -8.15
N PRO A 4 15.25 18.06 -7.84
CA PRO A 4 15.20 18.55 -6.46
C PRO A 4 14.26 17.73 -5.58
N GLU A 5 13.06 17.39 -6.06
CA GLU A 5 12.10 16.60 -5.30
C GLU A 5 12.57 15.15 -5.11
N LEU A 6 13.17 14.54 -6.13
CA LEU A 6 13.78 13.21 -6.03
C LEU A 6 14.87 13.19 -4.95
N ALA A 7 15.76 14.19 -4.94
CA ALA A 7 16.81 14.31 -3.95
C ALA A 7 16.25 14.48 -2.53
N ALA A 8 15.25 15.35 -2.37
CA ALA A 8 14.58 15.57 -1.09
C ALA A 8 13.87 14.30 -0.59
N PHE A 9 13.19 13.58 -1.49
CA PHE A 9 12.53 12.32 -1.19
C PHE A 9 13.54 11.26 -0.72
N LEU A 10 14.63 11.04 -1.47
CA LEU A 10 15.66 10.07 -1.09
C LEU A 10 16.29 10.40 0.28
N ARG A 11 16.61 11.68 0.52
CA ARG A 11 17.13 12.14 1.82
C ARG A 11 16.17 11.84 2.97
N SER A 12 14.89 12.19 2.81
CA SER A 12 13.84 11.95 3.80
C SER A 12 13.67 10.46 4.13
N ARG A 13 13.74 9.58 3.12
CA ARG A 13 13.65 8.12 3.32
C ARG A 13 14.90 7.55 3.98
N ARG A 14 16.08 8.00 3.58
CA ARG A 14 17.36 7.60 4.19
C ARG A 14 17.43 7.94 5.68
N ASP A 15 16.96 9.13 6.06
CA ASP A 15 17.03 9.61 7.44
C ASP A 15 16.06 8.88 8.39
N ARG A 16 15.04 8.19 7.85
CA ARG A 16 14.01 7.46 8.61
C ARG A 16 14.37 6.01 8.94
N ILE A 17 15.21 5.38 8.12
CA ILE A 17 15.52 3.95 8.25
C ILE A 17 16.70 3.78 9.19
N ARG A 18 16.56 2.91 10.19
CA ARG A 18 17.66 2.60 11.09
C ARG A 18 18.54 1.53 10.47
N PRO A 19 19.85 1.53 10.75
CA PRO A 19 20.78 0.50 10.30
C PRO A 19 20.32 -0.92 10.68
N ALA A 20 19.80 -1.07 11.89
CA ALA A 20 19.29 -2.35 12.39
C ALA A 20 18.12 -2.89 11.55
N ASP A 21 17.29 -2.02 10.96
CA ASP A 21 16.13 -2.42 10.15
C ASP A 21 16.53 -3.05 8.81
N VAL A 22 17.80 -2.94 8.44
CA VAL A 22 18.42 -3.49 7.22
C VAL A 22 19.60 -4.41 7.54
N GLY A 23 19.73 -4.86 8.80
CA GLY A 23 20.75 -5.81 9.22
C GLY A 23 22.18 -5.24 9.33
N LEU A 24 22.32 -3.91 9.32
CA LEU A 24 23.61 -3.26 9.53
C LEU A 24 23.85 -2.98 11.01
N PRO A 25 25.08 -3.17 11.52
CA PRO A 25 25.41 -2.85 12.90
C PRO A 25 25.26 -1.35 13.15
N ALA A 26 24.71 -0.98 14.30
CA ALA A 26 24.76 0.38 14.80
C ALA A 26 26.20 0.67 15.24
N GLY A 27 27.08 1.02 14.30
CA GLY A 27 28.50 1.29 14.58
C GLY A 27 28.70 2.35 15.68
N PRO A 28 29.84 2.31 16.41
CA PRO A 28 30.08 3.19 17.55
C PRO A 28 30.18 4.67 17.10
N ARG A 29 29.53 5.58 17.85
CA ARG A 29 29.48 7.04 17.61
C ARG A 29 28.88 7.47 16.25
N ARG A 30 27.62 7.14 15.98
CA ARG A 30 26.87 7.76 14.86
C ARG A 30 26.42 9.18 15.18
N ARG A 31 26.72 10.13 14.28
CA ARG A 31 26.19 11.50 14.28
C ARG A 31 24.79 11.63 13.68
N VAL A 32 24.35 10.65 12.89
CA VAL A 32 23.07 10.67 12.16
C VAL A 32 22.27 9.42 12.55
N PRO A 33 20.99 9.55 12.92
CA PRO A 33 20.17 8.42 13.36
C PRO A 33 19.80 7.46 12.22
N GLY A 34 19.76 7.94 10.98
CA GLY A 34 19.43 7.16 9.79
C GLY A 34 20.62 6.48 9.11
N LEU A 35 20.37 5.96 7.91
CA LEU A 35 21.40 5.37 7.05
C LEU A 35 22.38 6.43 6.54
N ARG A 36 23.66 6.05 6.39
CA ARG A 36 24.66 6.85 5.67
C ARG A 36 24.46 6.69 4.17
N ARG A 37 24.98 7.64 3.38
CA ARG A 37 24.92 7.57 1.91
C ARG A 37 25.60 6.32 1.36
N GLU A 38 26.78 6.01 1.89
CA GLU A 38 27.55 4.81 1.55
C GLU A 38 26.77 3.52 1.85
N GLU A 39 26.03 3.50 2.96
CA GLU A 39 25.21 2.34 3.36
C GLU A 39 24.06 2.12 2.39
N VAL A 40 23.38 3.19 1.97
CA VAL A 40 22.32 3.09 0.95
C VAL A 40 22.89 2.63 -0.38
N ALA A 41 24.04 3.18 -0.79
CA ALA A 41 24.71 2.80 -2.02
C ALA A 41 25.09 1.31 -2.01
N GLN A 42 25.66 0.82 -0.91
CA GLN A 42 25.99 -0.58 -0.71
C GLN A 42 24.74 -1.48 -0.81
N LEU A 43 23.66 -1.13 -0.09
CA LEU A 43 22.41 -1.89 -0.10
C LEU A 43 21.74 -1.90 -1.48
N ALA A 44 21.90 -0.83 -2.26
CA ALA A 44 21.34 -0.70 -3.59
C ALA A 44 22.25 -1.27 -4.71
N GLY A 45 23.48 -1.69 -4.38
CA GLY A 45 24.46 -2.12 -5.39
C GLY A 45 24.91 -0.99 -6.32
N LEU A 46 25.01 0.23 -5.79
CA LEU A 46 25.41 1.44 -6.51
C LEU A 46 26.74 1.97 -5.97
N SER A 47 27.43 2.82 -6.76
CA SER A 47 28.56 3.56 -6.22
C SER A 47 28.10 4.66 -5.25
N ALA A 48 28.90 4.94 -4.22
CA ALA A 48 28.61 5.98 -3.24
C ALA A 48 28.51 7.37 -3.90
N ASP A 49 29.37 7.65 -4.89
CA ASP A 49 29.36 8.90 -5.63
C ASP A 49 28.07 9.07 -6.43
N TYR A 50 27.62 8.01 -7.11
CA TYR A 50 26.37 8.06 -7.88
C TYR A 50 25.16 8.34 -6.98
N TYR A 51 25.05 7.66 -5.84
CA TYR A 51 23.97 7.93 -4.89
C TYR A 51 24.06 9.35 -4.29
N THR A 52 25.28 9.84 -4.04
CA THR A 52 25.49 11.18 -3.50
C THR A 52 25.08 12.26 -4.49
N GLU A 53 25.38 12.09 -5.78
CA GLU A 53 24.91 13.03 -6.82
C GLU A 53 23.38 13.03 -6.93
N LEU A 54 22.75 11.85 -6.87
CA LEU A 54 21.29 11.71 -6.79
C LEU A 54 20.69 12.48 -5.60
N GLU A 55 21.26 12.35 -4.41
CA GLU A 55 20.79 13.06 -3.20
C GLU A 55 21.12 14.57 -3.19
N ARG A 56 21.96 15.03 -4.12
CA ARG A 56 22.24 16.45 -4.40
C ARG A 56 21.35 17.02 -5.50
N GLY A 57 20.53 16.20 -6.15
CA GLY A 57 19.71 16.61 -7.29
C GLY A 57 20.54 16.83 -8.55
N ARG A 58 21.64 16.09 -8.70
CA ARG A 58 22.58 16.16 -9.83
C ARG A 58 22.74 14.79 -10.46
N GLY A 59 23.35 14.76 -11.64
CA GLY A 59 23.72 13.53 -12.33
C GLY A 59 22.69 13.06 -13.37
N ALA A 60 22.92 11.85 -13.87
CA ALA A 60 22.13 11.25 -14.93
C ALA A 60 20.80 10.68 -14.43
N GLN A 61 19.80 10.64 -15.31
CA GLN A 61 18.49 10.06 -15.02
C GLN A 61 18.63 8.57 -14.63
N PRO A 62 18.17 8.17 -13.42
CA PRO A 62 18.29 6.79 -12.98
C PRO A 62 17.46 5.85 -13.87
N SER A 63 17.97 4.63 -14.04
CA SER A 63 17.24 3.57 -14.73
C SER A 63 16.12 2.99 -13.86
N SER A 64 15.14 2.33 -14.46
CA SER A 64 14.09 1.62 -13.70
C SER A 64 14.67 0.57 -12.74
N GLN A 65 15.77 -0.09 -13.13
CA GLN A 65 16.47 -1.05 -12.27
C GLN A 65 17.12 -0.37 -11.06
N THR A 66 17.76 0.78 -11.27
CA THR A 66 18.32 1.62 -10.21
C THR A 66 17.25 2.05 -9.22
N LEU A 67 16.10 2.53 -9.72
CA LEU A 67 14.97 2.92 -8.86
C LEU A 67 14.39 1.75 -8.08
N ALA A 68 14.28 0.56 -8.70
CA ALA A 68 13.84 -0.65 -8.01
C ALA A 68 14.84 -1.11 -6.93
N ALA A 69 16.14 -0.97 -7.17
CA ALA A 69 17.18 -1.25 -6.18
C ALA A 69 17.11 -0.27 -5.00
N LEU A 70 16.97 1.03 -5.27
CA LEU A 70 16.80 2.06 -4.24
C LEU A 70 15.52 1.84 -3.43
N ALA A 71 14.42 1.46 -4.07
CA ALA A 71 13.17 1.16 -3.38
C ALA A 71 13.32 -0.02 -2.39
N ARG A 72 14.08 -1.06 -2.77
CA ARG A 72 14.38 -2.18 -1.86
C ARG A 72 15.32 -1.77 -0.73
N ALA A 73 16.42 -1.10 -1.06
CA ALA A 73 17.41 -0.64 -0.08
C ALA A 73 16.79 0.28 0.98
N LEU A 74 15.86 1.15 0.56
CA LEU A 74 15.14 2.07 1.43
C LEU A 74 13.80 1.49 1.93
N ARG A 75 13.55 0.19 1.78
CA ARG A 75 12.34 -0.52 2.24
C ARG A 75 11.05 0.25 1.94
N LEU A 76 10.94 0.85 0.75
CA LEU A 76 9.81 1.68 0.37
C LEU A 76 8.55 0.82 0.23
N GLY A 77 7.45 1.31 0.81
CA GLY A 77 6.12 0.77 0.56
C GLY A 77 5.66 1.03 -0.88
N GLY A 78 4.51 0.48 -1.25
CA GLY A 78 3.92 0.59 -2.58
C GLY A 78 3.86 2.01 -3.14
N ASP A 79 3.09 2.86 -2.47
CA ASP A 79 2.90 4.27 -2.86
C ASP A 79 4.22 5.04 -2.93
N GLN A 80 5.14 4.74 -2.01
CA GLN A 80 6.44 5.40 -1.93
C GLN A 80 7.33 5.01 -3.12
N ARG A 81 7.28 3.75 -3.54
CA ARG A 81 7.95 3.27 -4.74
C ARG A 81 7.33 3.92 -5.97
N ASP A 82 6.01 3.95 -6.07
CA ASP A 82 5.34 4.51 -7.24
C ASP A 82 5.61 6.03 -7.35
N HIS A 83 5.62 6.74 -6.22
CA HIS A 83 6.06 8.13 -6.16
C HIS A 83 7.53 8.32 -6.58
N LEU A 84 8.44 7.44 -6.14
CA LEU A 84 9.85 7.48 -6.56
C LEU A 84 10.00 7.39 -8.08
N PHE A 85 9.25 6.49 -8.72
CA PHE A 85 9.25 6.34 -10.19
C PHE A 85 8.64 7.55 -10.89
N HIS A 86 7.58 8.12 -10.32
CA HIS A 86 6.97 9.35 -10.83
C HIS A 86 7.95 10.54 -10.81
N LEU A 87 8.67 10.77 -9.70
CA LEU A 87 9.67 11.83 -9.61
C LEU A 87 10.81 11.68 -10.64
N ALA A 88 11.11 10.44 -11.01
CA ALA A 88 12.14 10.10 -11.99
C ALA A 88 11.65 10.11 -13.46
N ASP A 89 10.39 10.46 -13.72
CA ASP A 89 9.69 10.31 -15.01
C ASP A 89 9.87 8.90 -15.62
N ARG A 90 9.80 7.85 -14.80
CA ARG A 90 9.87 6.46 -15.26
C ARG A 90 8.49 5.82 -15.23
N PRO A 91 8.18 4.95 -16.21
CA PRO A 91 6.95 4.17 -16.17
C PRO A 91 6.92 3.34 -14.90
N LEU A 92 5.76 3.32 -14.24
CA LEU A 92 5.55 2.50 -13.06
C LEU A 92 5.76 1.03 -13.46
N PRO A 93 6.55 0.24 -12.70
CA PRO A 93 6.53 -1.20 -12.85
C PRO A 93 5.08 -1.66 -12.67
N ALA A 94 4.65 -2.72 -13.39
CA ALA A 94 3.36 -3.34 -13.14
C ALA A 94 3.21 -3.54 -11.63
N SER A 95 2.39 -2.70 -11.01
CA SER A 95 2.53 -2.51 -9.57
C SER A 95 2.16 -3.82 -8.89
N ALA A 96 2.78 -4.14 -7.76
CA ALA A 96 2.26 -5.21 -6.90
C ALA A 96 0.78 -4.92 -6.58
N HIS A 97 0.35 -3.66 -6.62
CA HIS A 97 -1.03 -3.18 -6.45
C HIS A 97 -1.98 -3.52 -7.61
N GLY A 98 -1.49 -3.87 -8.80
CA GLY A 98 -2.34 -4.12 -9.96
C GLY A 98 -2.68 -5.60 -10.17
N ALA A 99 -1.70 -6.49 -9.97
CA ALA A 99 -1.87 -7.93 -10.15
C ALA A 99 -1.74 -8.70 -8.82
N SER A 100 -0.82 -8.31 -7.93
CA SER A 100 -0.59 -9.00 -6.65
C SER A 100 -1.52 -8.53 -5.52
N ALA A 101 -2.03 -7.30 -5.53
CA ALA A 101 -3.04 -6.85 -4.57
C ALA A 101 -4.42 -7.44 -4.86
N ARG A 102 -4.60 -8.07 -6.03
CA ARG A 102 -5.75 -8.93 -6.32
C ARG A 102 -5.49 -10.40 -5.93
N HIS A 103 -4.25 -10.76 -5.65
CA HIS A 103 -3.90 -12.11 -5.25
C HIS A 103 -4.11 -12.29 -3.75
N VAL A 104 -5.14 -13.05 -3.38
CA VAL A 104 -5.39 -13.45 -2.00
C VAL A 104 -4.50 -14.64 -1.67
N GLN A 105 -3.64 -14.52 -0.66
CA GLN A 105 -2.79 -15.63 -0.23
C GLN A 105 -3.65 -16.83 0.23
N PRO A 106 -3.29 -18.08 -0.13
CA PRO A 106 -4.07 -19.26 0.26
C PRO A 106 -4.32 -19.41 1.77
N ALA A 107 -3.35 -19.00 2.60
CA ALA A 107 -3.52 -19.00 4.06
C ALA A 107 -4.66 -18.09 4.53
N LEU A 108 -4.88 -16.97 3.85
CA LEU A 108 -5.94 -16.02 4.17
C LEU A 108 -7.32 -16.54 3.73
N LEU A 109 -7.38 -17.30 2.63
CA LEU A 109 -8.58 -18.06 2.25
C LEU A 109 -8.91 -19.11 3.30
N GLY A 110 -7.93 -19.89 3.74
CA GLY A 110 -8.12 -20.90 4.78
C GLY A 110 -8.49 -20.31 6.15
N LEU A 111 -8.12 -19.07 6.44
CA LEU A 111 -8.62 -18.33 7.61
C LEU A 111 -10.09 -17.93 7.41
N LEU A 112 -10.41 -17.39 6.24
CA LEU A 112 -11.77 -16.95 5.90
C LEU A 112 -12.77 -18.11 5.99
N ASP A 113 -12.39 -19.31 5.54
CA ASP A 113 -13.20 -20.53 5.61
C ASP A 113 -13.48 -20.97 7.05
N ARG A 114 -12.58 -20.66 8.00
CA ARG A 114 -12.78 -20.98 9.43
C ARG A 114 -13.70 -19.99 10.13
N LEU A 115 -13.88 -18.80 9.59
CA LEU A 115 -14.77 -17.76 10.14
C LEU A 115 -16.24 -18.03 9.75
N ALA A 116 -16.75 -19.21 10.10
CA ALA A 116 -18.07 -19.68 9.69
C ALA A 116 -19.23 -18.91 10.36
N THR A 117 -19.00 -18.31 11.53
CA THR A 117 -20.01 -17.57 12.31
C THR A 117 -19.70 -16.07 12.42
N THR A 118 -18.72 -15.58 11.66
CA THR A 118 -18.26 -14.19 11.73
C THR A 118 -18.19 -13.61 10.32
N PRO A 119 -18.96 -12.55 9.98
CA PRO A 119 -18.82 -11.87 8.71
C PRO A 119 -17.38 -11.36 8.51
N ALA A 120 -16.73 -11.77 7.43
CA ALA A 120 -15.36 -11.40 7.13
C ALA A 120 -15.12 -11.23 5.62
N GLN A 121 -14.22 -10.33 5.27
CA GLN A 121 -13.80 -10.06 3.90
C GLN A 121 -12.34 -9.60 3.85
N VAL A 122 -11.68 -9.88 2.74
CA VAL A 122 -10.34 -9.36 2.44
C VAL A 122 -10.50 -8.18 1.49
N ILE A 123 -9.88 -7.06 1.83
CA ILE A 123 -9.94 -5.82 1.05
C ILE A 123 -8.55 -5.31 0.69
N THR A 124 -8.47 -4.55 -0.41
CA THR A 124 -7.30 -3.74 -0.74
C THR A 124 -7.24 -2.50 0.15
N ASP A 125 -6.10 -1.80 0.09
CA ASP A 125 -5.90 -0.45 0.65
C ASP A 125 -6.90 0.58 0.11
N LEU A 126 -7.36 0.42 -1.14
CA LEU A 126 -8.42 1.23 -1.76
C LEU A 126 -9.85 0.78 -1.39
N HIS A 127 -10.00 -0.10 -0.39
CA HIS A 127 -11.28 -0.69 0.02
C HIS A 127 -12.02 -1.42 -1.12
N GLU A 128 -11.27 -2.01 -2.07
CA GLU A 128 -11.84 -2.95 -3.03
C GLU A 128 -11.92 -4.32 -2.36
N THR A 129 -13.05 -5.00 -2.51
CA THR A 129 -13.23 -6.32 -1.92
C THR A 129 -12.68 -7.39 -2.84
N LEU A 130 -11.79 -8.23 -2.31
CA LEU A 130 -11.13 -9.32 -3.05
C LEU A 130 -11.87 -10.64 -2.87
N VAL A 131 -12.29 -10.93 -1.63
CA VAL A 131 -13.06 -12.13 -1.28
C VAL A 131 -13.91 -11.84 -0.04
N GLN A 132 -15.10 -12.45 0.04
CA GLN A 132 -16.02 -12.37 1.17
C GLN A 132 -16.48 -13.78 1.52
N ASN A 133 -16.70 -14.05 2.81
CA ASN A 133 -17.53 -15.19 3.18
C ASN A 133 -19.01 -14.88 2.98
N GLU A 134 -19.86 -15.90 2.95
CA GLU A 134 -21.31 -15.75 2.69
C GLU A 134 -21.99 -14.81 3.71
N LEU A 135 -21.55 -14.83 4.97
CA LEU A 135 -22.07 -13.92 6.00
C LEU A 135 -21.74 -12.45 5.71
N ALA A 136 -20.53 -12.14 5.26
CA ALA A 136 -20.17 -10.79 4.82
C ALA A 136 -20.93 -10.37 3.58
N ALA A 137 -21.13 -11.27 2.62
CA ALA A 137 -21.92 -10.98 1.41
C ALA A 137 -23.40 -10.68 1.77
N ALA A 138 -23.98 -11.39 2.73
CA ALA A 138 -25.33 -11.15 3.21
C ALA A 138 -25.46 -9.83 4.00
N LEU A 139 -24.47 -9.48 4.81
CA LEU A 139 -24.49 -8.30 5.67
C LEU A 139 -24.13 -7.00 4.92
N LEU A 140 -23.07 -7.03 4.12
CA LEU A 140 -22.49 -5.85 3.46
C LEU A 140 -22.94 -5.71 2.00
N GLY A 141 -23.61 -6.72 1.47
CA GLY A 141 -23.86 -6.88 0.05
C GLY A 141 -22.66 -7.56 -0.65
N ARG A 142 -22.97 -8.43 -1.60
CA ARG A 142 -21.95 -9.10 -2.42
C ARG A 142 -21.22 -8.06 -3.26
N ALA A 143 -19.90 -8.01 -3.10
CA ALA A 143 -19.07 -7.09 -3.84
C ALA A 143 -19.10 -7.41 -5.34
N PRO A 144 -19.15 -6.38 -6.21
CA PRO A 144 -18.96 -6.58 -7.65
C PRO A 144 -17.53 -7.02 -7.93
N GLU A 145 -17.31 -7.71 -9.05
CA GLU A 145 -15.95 -8.05 -9.47
C GLU A 145 -15.07 -6.79 -9.54
N PRO A 146 -13.84 -6.84 -8.99
CA PRO A 146 -12.95 -5.69 -8.97
C PRO A 146 -12.49 -5.33 -10.40
N ARG A 147 -13.05 -4.25 -10.94
CA ARG A 147 -12.71 -3.65 -12.25
C ARG A 147 -11.87 -2.36 -12.12
N GLY A 148 -11.21 -2.16 -10.97
CA GLY A 148 -10.43 -0.98 -10.65
C GLY A 148 -11.13 -0.03 -9.66
N PRO A 149 -10.53 1.14 -9.36
CA PRO A 149 -10.82 1.95 -8.17
C PRO A 149 -12.27 2.40 -8.07
N ALA A 150 -13.01 2.42 -9.18
CA ALA A 150 -14.44 2.72 -9.22
C ALA A 150 -15.32 1.73 -8.43
N THR A 151 -14.80 0.53 -8.14
CA THR A 151 -15.50 -0.52 -7.38
C THR A 151 -15.29 -0.44 -5.87
N GLY A 152 -14.22 0.24 -5.42
CA GLY A 152 -13.87 0.37 -4.01
C GLY A 152 -14.94 1.10 -3.19
N PHE A 153 -15.22 0.60 -1.98
CA PHE A 153 -16.23 1.20 -1.10
C PHE A 153 -15.94 2.68 -0.83
N ALA A 154 -14.68 3.02 -0.53
CA ALA A 154 -14.27 4.39 -0.27
C ALA A 154 -14.51 5.32 -1.48
N TYR A 155 -14.18 4.86 -2.68
CA TYR A 155 -14.43 5.62 -3.90
C TYR A 155 -15.92 5.86 -4.14
N ARG A 156 -16.76 4.81 -4.03
CA ARG A 156 -18.21 4.95 -4.21
C ARG A 156 -18.82 5.85 -3.15
N TRP A 157 -18.39 5.70 -1.90
CA TRP A 157 -18.84 6.53 -0.79
C TRP A 157 -18.58 8.02 -1.05
N HIS A 158 -17.40 8.37 -1.56
CA HIS A 158 -17.05 9.76 -1.86
C HIS A 158 -17.67 10.29 -3.16
N ARG A 159 -17.92 9.44 -4.18
CA ARG A 159 -18.52 9.88 -5.45
C ARG A 159 -20.05 9.79 -5.50
N SER A 160 -20.69 8.99 -4.67
CA SER A 160 -22.15 8.97 -4.60
C SER A 160 -22.62 10.18 -3.81
N GLY A 161 -23.02 11.25 -4.50
CA GLY A 161 -23.74 12.40 -3.93
C GLY A 161 -25.15 12.05 -3.45
N ARG A 162 -25.34 10.90 -2.79
CA ARG A 162 -26.64 10.42 -2.33
C ARG A 162 -26.73 10.59 -0.80
N PRO A 163 -27.69 11.40 -0.29
CA PRO A 163 -27.96 11.44 1.13
C PRO A 163 -28.46 10.07 1.61
N ARG A 164 -27.95 9.67 2.77
CA ARG A 164 -28.13 8.36 3.41
C ARG A 164 -29.60 8.00 3.58
N GLY A 165 -30.00 6.84 3.08
CA GLY A 165 -31.09 6.06 3.65
C GLY A 165 -30.50 4.79 4.22
N LEU A 166 -30.53 4.63 5.54
CA LEU A 166 -30.50 3.30 6.15
C LEU A 166 -31.53 2.41 5.44
N PRO A 167 -31.32 1.09 5.31
CA PRO A 167 -32.39 0.21 4.83
C PRO A 167 -33.62 0.50 5.70
N ALA A 168 -34.72 0.89 5.04
CA ALA A 168 -35.98 1.12 5.71
C ALA A 168 -36.24 -0.12 6.58
N ARG A 169 -36.49 0.10 7.88
CA ARG A 169 -37.13 -0.91 8.72
C ARG A 169 -38.32 -1.42 7.91
N GLY A 170 -38.28 -2.71 7.53
CA GLY A 170 -39.46 -3.37 6.99
C GLY A 170 -40.62 -3.18 7.97
N PRO A 171 -41.87 -3.12 7.46
CA PRO A 171 -43.02 -2.85 8.31
C PRO A 171 -43.04 -3.83 9.48
N SER A 172 -42.99 -3.28 10.69
CA SER A 172 -43.18 -3.99 11.94
C SER A 172 -44.50 -4.74 11.89
N ALA A 173 -44.44 -6.08 11.83
CA ALA A 173 -45.59 -6.92 12.02
C ALA A 173 -46.17 -6.66 13.43
N PRO A 174 -47.48 -6.43 13.57
CA PRO A 174 -48.08 -6.29 14.89
C PRO A 174 -48.03 -7.64 15.62
N LEU A 175 -47.38 -7.64 16.78
CA LEU A 175 -47.51 -8.71 17.78
C LEU A 175 -48.92 -8.62 18.38
N THR A 176 -49.90 -9.20 17.70
CA THR A 176 -51.24 -9.37 18.26
C THR A 176 -51.25 -10.59 19.18
N GLY A 177 -51.12 -10.30 20.47
CA GLY A 177 -51.70 -10.99 21.62
C GLY A 177 -51.92 -12.50 21.56
N LEU A 178 -51.03 -13.26 22.21
CA LEU A 178 -51.45 -14.40 23.01
C LEU A 178 -52.27 -13.89 24.20
N ARG A 179 -53.58 -14.12 24.20
CA ARG A 179 -54.38 -14.18 25.44
C ARG A 179 -55.13 -15.50 25.49
N ARG A 180 -54.72 -16.28 26.50
CA ARG A 180 -55.38 -17.41 27.18
C ARG A 180 -55.46 -18.73 26.43
#